data_AF-A0AB37M0P8-F1
#
_entry.id   AF-A0AB37M0P8-F1
#
_cell.length_a   1.000
_cell.length_b   1.000
_cell.length_c   1.000
_cell.angle_alpha   90.00
_cell.angle_beta   90.00
_cell.angle_gamma   90.00
#
_symmetry.space_group_name_H-M   'P 1'
#
loop_
_entity.id
_entity.type
_entity.pdbx_description
1 polymer ?
#
loop_
_entity_poly.entity_id
_entity_poly.type
_entity_poly.pdbx_seq_one_letter_code
_entity_poly.pdbx_strand_id
1 'polypeptide(L)'
;MAEANSHPYIRVRDLNNASVLLLTSEMLYIDDETRSNISRYVVNTGDLIVSVVGTIGLTAYIGKTLDEANLTENCNKLTSFKGDFAAWSYFFLRSSMGMEAIRLGTVGAVQTKLALKNIKSMNVPFAPACAIERTTSTLNGILELI
;
A
#
# COMPACT_ATOMS: atom_id res chain seq x y z
N MET A 1 19.57 18.51 14.97
CA MET A 1 19.14 18.68 13.57
C MET A 1 18.16 17.56 13.26
N ALA A 2 16.86 17.86 13.31
CA ALA A 2 15.78 17.04 12.75
C ALA A 2 14.47 17.83 12.90
N GLU A 3 14.19 18.74 11.98
CA GLU A 3 12.79 19.11 11.70
C GLU A 3 12.42 18.42 10.40
N ALA A 4 12.28 17.09 10.48
CA ALA A 4 11.85 16.25 9.38
C ALA A 4 10.46 15.71 9.71
N ASN A 5 9.45 16.59 9.65
CA ASN A 5 8.13 16.31 9.08
C ASN A 5 7.12 17.37 9.52
N SER A 6 6.31 17.83 8.57
CA SER A 6 5.00 18.39 8.91
C SER A 6 3.89 17.65 8.15
N HIS A 7 3.96 16.31 8.08
CA HIS A 7 2.97 15.37 7.48
C HIS A 7 3.06 15.19 5.96
N PRO A 8 3.98 14.34 5.46
CA PRO A 8 4.01 13.94 4.06
C PRO A 8 2.69 13.32 3.62
N TYR A 9 2.31 13.56 2.38
CA TYR A 9 1.04 13.13 1.82
C TYR A 9 1.24 12.26 0.57
N ILE A 10 0.86 10.99 0.71
CA ILE A 10 1.01 9.96 -0.32
C ILE A 10 -0.23 9.94 -1.20
N ARG A 11 -0.05 10.16 -2.51
CA ARG A 11 -1.10 10.10 -3.53
C ARG A 11 -0.91 8.90 -4.44
N VAL A 12 -1.95 8.54 -5.19
CA VAL A 12 -1.93 7.41 -6.16
C VAL A 12 -0.74 7.51 -7.14
N ARG A 13 -0.42 8.72 -7.63
CA ARG A 13 0.70 8.91 -8.58
C ARG A 13 2.05 8.55 -7.99
N ASP A 14 2.22 8.69 -6.68
CA ASP A 14 3.48 8.45 -6.00
C ASP A 14 3.77 6.94 -5.92
N LEU A 15 2.74 6.08 -6.08
CA LEU A 15 2.87 4.60 -6.15
C LEU A 15 3.37 4.09 -7.52
N ASN A 16 3.44 4.93 -8.54
CA ASN A 16 3.83 4.48 -9.89
C ASN A 16 5.23 3.87 -9.89
N ASN A 17 5.34 2.62 -10.38
CA ASN A 17 6.58 1.83 -10.42
C ASN A 17 7.25 1.59 -9.05
N ALA A 18 6.60 1.93 -7.94
CA ALA A 18 7.14 1.71 -6.61
C ALA A 18 6.90 0.26 -6.16
N SER A 19 7.93 -0.35 -5.60
CA SER A 19 7.80 -1.57 -4.79
C SER A 19 7.74 -1.21 -3.31
N VAL A 20 8.55 -0.23 -2.92
CA VAL A 20 8.60 0.38 -1.59
C VAL A 20 8.61 1.89 -1.82
N LEU A 21 7.83 2.62 -1.03
CA LEU A 21 7.73 4.07 -1.07
C LEU A 21 8.69 4.70 -0.07
N LEU A 22 9.47 5.65 -0.56
CA LEU A 22 10.33 6.51 0.24
C LEU A 22 9.93 7.96 0.01
N LEU A 23 10.22 8.81 0.99
CA LEU A 23 10.05 10.24 0.87
C LEU A 23 10.89 10.78 -0.30
N THR A 24 10.27 11.55 -1.19
CA THR A 24 10.94 12.23 -2.29
C THR A 24 10.67 13.72 -2.22
N SER A 25 11.48 14.52 -2.91
CA SER A 25 11.29 15.97 -3.02
C SER A 25 10.01 16.38 -3.76
N GLU A 26 9.34 15.45 -4.46
CA GLU A 26 8.10 15.72 -5.21
C GLU A 26 6.81 15.43 -4.41
N MET A 27 6.96 14.84 -3.21
CA MET A 27 5.84 14.58 -2.33
C MET A 27 5.32 15.89 -1.73
N LEU A 28 4.00 15.94 -1.57
CA LEU A 28 3.33 17.07 -0.93
C LEU A 28 3.23 16.83 0.57
N TYR A 29 2.86 17.90 1.28
CA TYR A 29 2.62 17.89 2.72
C TYR A 29 1.24 18.47 2.99
N ILE A 30 0.65 18.10 4.12
CA ILE A 30 -0.63 18.62 4.61
C ILE A 30 -0.44 19.35 5.94
N ASP A 31 -1.34 20.27 6.27
CA ASP A 31 -1.33 20.94 7.57
C ASP A 31 -1.88 20.04 8.71
N ASP A 32 -1.70 20.50 9.95
CA ASP A 32 -2.16 19.81 11.17
C ASP A 32 -3.67 19.59 11.19
N GLU A 33 -4.45 20.57 10.70
CA GLU A 33 -5.91 20.49 10.63
C GLU A 33 -6.35 19.35 9.71
N THR A 34 -5.75 19.28 8.52
CA THR A 34 -5.97 18.21 7.55
C THR A 34 -5.53 16.87 8.11
N ARG A 35 -4.33 16.76 8.72
CA ARG A 35 -3.88 15.51 9.36
C ARG A 35 -4.87 15.04 10.43
N SER A 36 -5.41 15.95 11.24
CA SER A 36 -6.44 15.63 12.25
C SER A 36 -7.70 15.06 11.59
N ASN A 37 -8.19 15.72 10.53
CA ASN A 37 -9.38 15.33 9.79
C ASN A 37 -9.24 13.94 9.10
N ILE A 38 -8.04 13.60 8.63
CA ILE A 38 -7.73 12.31 8.00
C ILE A 38 -6.81 11.42 8.83
N SER A 39 -6.91 11.51 10.16
CA SER A 39 -6.08 10.76 11.12
C SER A 39 -6.14 9.23 10.95
N ARG A 40 -7.22 8.69 10.38
CA ARG A 40 -7.35 7.26 10.06
C ARG A 40 -6.50 6.79 8.88
N TYR A 41 -5.96 7.73 8.11
CA TYR A 41 -5.14 7.46 6.93
C TYR A 41 -3.64 7.59 7.21
N VAL A 42 -3.24 7.60 8.48
CA VAL A 42 -1.83 7.53 8.84
C VAL A 42 -1.29 6.12 8.54
N VAL A 43 -0.14 6.08 7.87
CA VAL A 43 0.61 4.87 7.57
C VAL A 43 1.93 4.86 8.32
N ASN A 44 2.41 3.66 8.61
CA ASN A 44 3.67 3.42 9.29
C ASN A 44 4.59 2.58 8.41
N THR A 45 5.87 2.59 8.74
CA THR A 45 6.88 1.74 8.12
C THR A 45 6.41 0.28 8.07
N GLY A 46 6.54 -0.34 6.90
CA GLY A 46 6.15 -1.74 6.68
C GLY A 46 4.65 -1.92 6.39
N ASP A 47 3.83 -0.88 6.45
CA ASP A 47 2.44 -0.98 6.01
C ASP A 47 2.36 -1.28 4.51
N LEU A 48 1.46 -2.19 4.13
CA LEU A 48 1.15 -2.49 2.74
C LEU A 48 -0.02 -1.62 2.29
N ILE A 49 0.13 -0.89 1.19
CA ILE A 49 -0.93 -0.05 0.63
C ILE A 49 -1.31 -0.47 -0.78
N VAL A 50 -2.56 -0.16 -1.18
CA VAL A 50 -3.06 -0.41 -2.53
C VAL A 50 -3.96 0.73 -3.01
N SER A 51 -3.79 1.17 -4.25
CA SER A 51 -4.67 2.15 -4.88
C SER A 51 -6.03 1.54 -5.23
N VAL A 52 -7.09 2.27 -4.93
CA VAL A 52 -8.48 1.82 -5.14
C VAL A 52 -9.30 2.72 -6.05
N VAL A 53 -8.77 3.89 -6.42
CA VAL A 53 -9.35 4.82 -7.41
C VAL A 53 -8.21 5.35 -8.30
N GLY A 54 -8.52 5.75 -9.53
CA GLY A 54 -7.52 6.18 -10.51
C GLY A 54 -6.88 4.97 -11.20
N THR A 55 -5.56 4.86 -11.14
CA THR A 55 -4.89 3.60 -11.54
C THR A 55 -5.04 2.61 -10.38
N ILE A 56 -6.00 1.70 -10.50
CA ILE A 56 -6.37 0.73 -9.45
C ILE A 56 -5.37 -0.42 -9.39
N GLY A 57 -4.99 -0.85 -8.18
CA GLY A 57 -4.15 -2.02 -7.94
C GLY A 57 -2.65 -1.75 -7.84
N LEU A 58 -2.22 -0.49 -7.91
CA LEU A 58 -0.85 -0.12 -7.56
C LEU A 58 -0.61 -0.47 -6.10
N THR A 59 0.42 -1.27 -5.83
CA THR A 59 0.66 -1.87 -4.52
C THR A 59 2.11 -1.65 -4.10
N ALA A 60 2.31 -1.10 -2.90
CA ALA A 60 3.64 -0.77 -2.38
C ALA A 60 3.71 -0.94 -0.85
N TYR A 61 4.92 -1.15 -0.34
CA TYR A 61 5.23 -1.02 1.08
C TYR A 61 5.62 0.41 1.44
N ILE A 62 5.33 0.83 2.67
CA ILE A 62 5.81 2.09 3.23
C ILE A 62 7.23 1.89 3.78
N GLY A 63 8.18 2.66 3.27
CA GLY A 63 9.56 2.68 3.76
C GLY A 63 9.75 3.63 4.95
N LYS A 64 10.91 3.54 5.60
CA LYS A 64 11.22 4.21 6.87
C LYS A 64 11.08 5.74 6.84
N THR A 65 11.34 6.36 5.70
CA THR A 65 11.28 7.83 5.55
C THR A 65 9.84 8.38 5.46
N LEU A 66 8.84 7.50 5.37
CA LEU A 66 7.42 7.83 5.35
C LEU A 66 6.67 7.30 6.57
N ASP A 67 7.40 7.01 7.65
CA ASP A 67 6.78 6.70 8.93
C ASP A 67 5.89 7.87 9.39
N GLU A 68 4.69 7.53 9.85
CA GLU A 68 3.63 8.48 10.24
C GLU A 68 3.13 9.43 9.12
N ALA A 69 3.37 9.12 7.85
CA ALA A 69 2.82 9.88 6.72
C ALA A 69 1.30 9.69 6.57
N ASN A 70 0.63 10.62 5.89
CA ASN A 70 -0.79 10.53 5.57
C ASN A 70 -1.02 9.99 4.15
N LEU A 71 -1.97 9.06 4.02
CA LEU A 71 -2.37 8.44 2.77
C LEU A 71 -3.65 9.10 2.21
N THR A 72 -3.76 9.24 0.90
CA THR A 72 -5.03 9.62 0.26
C THR A 72 -6.13 8.57 0.49
N GLU A 73 -7.38 9.02 0.54
CA GLU A 73 -8.60 8.22 0.51
C GLU A 73 -8.77 7.36 -0.75
N ASN A 74 -8.00 7.65 -1.80
CA ASN A 74 -7.93 6.88 -3.04
C ASN A 74 -7.02 5.66 -2.93
N CYS A 75 -6.42 5.44 -1.76
CA CYS A 75 -5.65 4.27 -1.41
C CYS A 75 -6.18 3.65 -0.11
N ASN A 76 -6.01 2.34 0.02
CA ASN A 76 -6.28 1.62 1.25
C ASN A 76 -4.98 1.10 1.83
N LYS A 77 -4.82 1.24 3.14
CA LYS A 77 -3.85 0.46 3.88
C LYS A 77 -4.43 -0.93 4.20
N LEU A 78 -3.66 -1.97 3.89
CA LEU A 78 -3.94 -3.34 4.27
C LEU A 78 -3.19 -3.64 5.57
N THR A 79 -3.93 -4.03 6.60
CA THR A 79 -3.39 -4.29 7.94
C THR A 79 -3.88 -5.63 8.47
N SER A 80 -3.46 -5.97 9.68
CA SER A 80 -3.93 -7.16 10.41
C SER A 80 -3.56 -8.49 9.74
N PHE A 81 -2.44 -8.50 9.02
CA PHE A 81 -1.82 -9.73 8.56
C PHE A 81 -1.35 -10.54 9.77
N LYS A 82 -1.57 -11.85 9.74
CA LYS A 82 -0.97 -12.78 10.72
C LYS A 82 0.40 -13.19 10.20
N GLY A 83 1.45 -13.17 11.03
CA GLY A 83 2.80 -13.55 10.61
C GLY A 83 3.23 -12.90 9.29
N ASP A 84 3.90 -13.67 8.43
CA ASP A 84 4.49 -13.20 7.18
C ASP A 84 3.51 -13.13 5.99
N PHE A 85 2.21 -13.21 6.24
CA PHE A 85 1.20 -13.15 5.17
C PHE A 85 1.16 -11.79 4.45
N ALA A 86 1.70 -10.71 5.05
CA ALA A 86 1.81 -9.43 4.39
C ALA A 86 2.64 -9.53 3.09
N ALA A 87 3.82 -10.16 3.18
CA ALA A 87 4.71 -10.35 2.03
C ALA A 87 4.03 -11.19 0.95
N TRP A 88 3.40 -12.29 1.35
CA TRP A 88 2.62 -13.11 0.42
C TRP A 88 1.52 -12.31 -0.29
N SER A 89 0.73 -11.54 0.47
CA SER A 89 -0.33 -10.69 -0.09
C SER A 89 0.21 -9.64 -1.05
N TYR A 90 1.36 -9.02 -0.75
CA TYR A 90 2.02 -8.09 -1.66
C TYR A 90 2.34 -8.73 -3.01
N PHE A 91 3.02 -9.88 -3.01
CA PHE A 91 3.37 -10.57 -4.26
C PHE A 91 2.14 -11.10 -5.00
N PHE A 92 1.13 -11.58 -4.26
CA PHE A 92 -0.13 -12.00 -4.86
C PHE A 92 -0.81 -10.84 -5.57
N LEU A 93 -0.99 -9.69 -4.93
CA LEU A 93 -1.65 -8.51 -5.53
C LEU A 93 -0.94 -8.00 -6.79
N ARG A 94 0.39 -8.20 -6.89
CA ARG A 94 1.21 -7.84 -8.06
C ARG A 94 1.30 -8.94 -9.12
N SER A 95 0.83 -10.15 -8.81
CA SER A 95 0.77 -11.26 -9.78
C SER A 95 -0.38 -11.07 -10.78
N SER A 96 -0.34 -11.80 -11.89
CA SER A 96 -1.45 -11.83 -12.85
C SER A 96 -2.78 -12.23 -12.21
N MET A 97 -2.75 -13.19 -11.27
CA MET A 97 -3.94 -13.64 -10.55
C MET A 97 -4.50 -12.56 -9.61
N GLY A 98 -3.64 -11.85 -8.89
CA GLY A 98 -4.08 -10.75 -8.02
C GLY A 98 -4.62 -9.56 -8.80
N MET A 99 -3.96 -9.19 -9.91
CA MET A 99 -4.45 -8.16 -10.81
C MET A 99 -5.82 -8.51 -11.38
N GLU A 100 -6.05 -9.77 -11.76
CA GLU A 100 -7.37 -10.22 -12.21
C GLU A 100 -8.41 -10.18 -11.08
N ALA A 101 -8.05 -10.59 -9.86
CA ALA A 101 -8.93 -10.49 -8.71
C ALA A 101 -9.32 -9.04 -8.39
N ILE A 102 -8.37 -8.09 -8.50
CA ILE A 102 -8.61 -6.65 -8.38
C ILE A 102 -9.55 -6.17 -9.48
N ARG A 103 -9.34 -6.60 -10.73
CA ARG A 103 -10.18 -6.24 -11.88
C ARG A 103 -11.62 -6.69 -11.66
N LEU A 104 -11.84 -7.94 -11.24
CA LEU A 104 -13.15 -8.48 -10.93
C LEU A 104 -13.82 -7.80 -9.73
N GLY A 105 -13.01 -7.34 -8.76
CA GLY A 105 -13.48 -6.56 -7.61
C GLY A 105 -13.76 -5.09 -7.91
N THR A 106 -13.41 -4.59 -9.10
CA THR A 106 -13.61 -3.19 -9.48
C THR A 106 -15.03 -2.97 -9.98
N VAL A 107 -15.68 -1.92 -9.49
CA VAL A 107 -17.07 -1.57 -9.83
C VAL A 107 -17.18 -0.11 -10.23
N GLY A 108 -18.30 0.26 -10.85
CA GLY A 108 -18.61 1.63 -11.27
C GLY A 108 -18.38 1.86 -12.76
N ALA A 109 -19.33 2.53 -13.42
CA ALA A 109 -19.27 2.79 -14.87
C ALA A 109 -18.58 4.12 -15.22
N VAL A 110 -18.83 5.17 -14.42
CA VAL A 110 -18.30 6.52 -14.67
C VAL A 110 -17.00 6.77 -13.91
N GLN A 111 -16.95 6.40 -12.62
CA GLN A 111 -15.72 6.38 -11.82
C GLN A 111 -15.54 4.97 -11.28
N THR A 112 -14.52 4.28 -11.78
CA THR A 112 -14.17 2.94 -11.33
C THR A 112 -13.53 2.99 -9.94
N LYS A 113 -13.91 2.05 -9.07
CA LYS A 113 -13.37 1.92 -7.72
C LYS A 113 -13.32 0.47 -7.27
N LEU A 114 -12.22 0.10 -6.60
CA LEU A 114 -12.16 -1.14 -5.83
C LEU A 114 -12.82 -0.93 -4.47
N ALA A 115 -14.06 -1.40 -4.33
CA ALA A 115 -14.82 -1.21 -3.09
C ALA A 115 -14.16 -1.95 -1.90
N LEU A 116 -14.20 -1.34 -0.71
CA LEU A 116 -13.65 -1.93 0.52
C LEU A 116 -14.19 -3.34 0.81
N LYS A 117 -15.47 -3.59 0.51
CA LYS A 117 -16.09 -4.92 0.66
C LYS A 117 -15.47 -5.96 -0.27
N ASN A 118 -15.10 -5.57 -1.49
CA ASN A 118 -14.61 -6.48 -2.53
C ASN A 118 -13.15 -6.87 -2.27
N ILE A 119 -12.31 -5.92 -1.83
CA ILE A 119 -10.94 -6.23 -1.42
C ILE A 119 -10.90 -7.10 -0.16
N LYS A 120 -11.81 -6.86 0.80
CA LYS A 120 -11.93 -7.70 2.01
C LYS A 120 -12.39 -9.13 1.70
N SER A 121 -13.19 -9.32 0.64
CA SER A 121 -13.65 -10.64 0.21
C SER A 121 -12.75 -11.28 -0.85
N MET A 122 -11.58 -10.69 -1.12
CA MET A 122 -10.67 -11.23 -2.13
C MET A 122 -10.07 -12.55 -1.65
N ASN A 123 -10.23 -13.61 -2.45
CA ASN A 123 -9.62 -14.90 -2.17
C ASN A 123 -8.13 -14.84 -2.48
N VAL A 124 -7.31 -14.76 -1.42
CA VAL A 124 -5.86 -14.92 -1.52
C VAL A 124 -5.56 -16.43 -1.50
N PRO A 125 -4.86 -16.98 -2.50
CA PRO A 125 -4.55 -18.40 -2.56
C PRO A 125 -3.72 -18.82 -1.35
N PHE A 126 -3.96 -20.05 -0.89
CA PHE A 126 -3.17 -20.66 0.16
C PHE A 126 -1.69 -20.71 -0.26
N ALA A 127 -0.81 -20.33 0.65
CA ALA A 127 0.63 -20.40 0.47
C ALA A 127 1.22 -21.47 1.41
N PRO A 128 1.97 -22.46 0.89
CA PRO A 128 2.75 -23.32 1.75
C PRO A 128 3.84 -22.49 2.47
N ALA A 129 4.29 -22.94 3.64
CA ALA A 129 5.29 -22.24 4.45
C ALA A 129 6.53 -21.83 3.64
N CYS A 130 7.03 -22.73 2.78
CA CYS A 130 8.19 -22.43 1.94
C CYS A 130 7.96 -21.28 0.94
N ALA A 131 6.72 -21.07 0.47
CA ALA A 131 6.40 -19.94 -0.39
C ALA A 131 6.36 -18.64 0.40
N ILE A 132 5.79 -18.66 1.61
CA ILE A 132 5.77 -17.52 2.53
C ILE A 132 7.20 -17.10 2.89
N GLU A 133 8.06 -18.05 3.26
CA GLU A 133 9.48 -17.82 3.57
C GLU A 133 10.22 -17.21 2.38
N ARG A 134 10.01 -17.74 1.17
CA ARG A 134 10.60 -17.19 -0.06
C ARG A 134 10.16 -15.75 -0.28
N THR A 135 8.84 -15.47 -0.24
CA THR A 135 8.34 -14.11 -0.44
C THR A 135 8.87 -13.14 0.61
N THR A 136 8.97 -13.57 1.86
CA THR A 136 9.50 -12.74 2.96
C THR A 136 10.98 -12.45 2.76
N SER A 137 11.76 -13.46 2.40
CA SER A 137 13.19 -13.30 2.09
C SER A 137 13.41 -12.35 0.91
N THR A 138 12.62 -12.50 -0.16
CA THR A 138 12.68 -11.58 -1.32
C THR A 138 12.30 -10.16 -0.93
N LEU A 139 11.23 -9.98 -0.15
CA LEU A 139 10.82 -8.66 0.30
C LEU A 139 11.88 -8.00 1.19
N ASN A 140 12.45 -8.73 2.13
CA ASN A 140 13.52 -8.22 3.00
C ASN A 140 14.74 -7.81 2.17
N GLY A 141 15.13 -8.61 1.18
CA GLY A 141 16.21 -8.24 0.25
C GLY A 141 15.90 -6.97 -0.55
N ILE A 142 14.64 -6.72 -0.92
CA ILE A 142 14.24 -5.45 -1.55
C ILE A 142 14.34 -4.30 -0.54
N LEU A 143 13.85 -4.49 0.68
CA LEU A 143 13.84 -3.47 1.74
C LEU A 143 15.24 -3.10 2.25
N GLU A 144 16.23 -3.99 2.13
CA GLU A 144 17.63 -3.72 2.51
C GLU A 144 18.40 -2.88 1.48
N LEU A 145 17.91 -2.79 0.24
CA LEU A 145 18.57 -2.08 -0.87
C LEU A 145 18.21 -0.58 -0.94
N ILE A 146 17.39 -0.09 -0.01
CA ILE A 146 16.75 1.24 -0.04
C ILE A 146 16.69 1.83 1.36
#